data_AF-A0A965MIA0-F1
#
_entry.id   AF-A0A965MIA0-F1
#
_cell.length_a   1.000
_cell.length_b   1.000
_cell.length_c   1.000
_cell.angle_alpha   90.00
_cell.angle_beta   90.00
_cell.angle_gamma   90.00
#
_symmetry.space_group_name_H-M   'P 1'
#
loop_
_entity.id
_entity.type
_entity.pdbx_description
1 polymer ?
#
loop_
_entity_poly.entity_id
_entity_poly.type
_entity_poly.pdbx_seq_one_letter_code
_entity_poly.pdbx_strand_id
1 'polypeptide(L)'
;MSNPDGKVSIIKIAEAWGCTRQYVNKLRMKGMPTDSIEIATEWMEAHRIKPPIKIGLEGYNDDVEKSLPEDTQAEASDLMRDDIYGCLARSKQSEKVAYAILHQAQVNRDHARLPNLVKAHKESVMGRLTAETRVEQLQRSTGQTIGTDLAKNIMSRYMSTIRALMEGLPSSVCRRANPSDPELAKEAMQEGVDRIIAIIHKTKGAFGERVNESSLDEIDKTIKPTIDENGIPTSKEN
;
A
#
# COMPACT_ATOMS: atom_id res chain seq x y z
N MET A 1 -15.96 6.05 66.79
CA MET A 1 -17.40 5.73 66.63
C MET A 1 -17.50 4.30 66.12
N SER A 2 -17.60 3.35 67.05
CA SER A 2 -17.69 1.92 66.76
C SER A 2 -19.17 1.55 66.62
N ASN A 3 -19.55 0.98 65.47
CA ASN A 3 -20.89 0.46 65.24
C ASN A 3 -21.13 -0.77 66.15
N PRO A 4 -22.30 -0.89 66.80
CA PRO A 4 -22.55 -1.93 67.80
C PRO A 4 -22.65 -3.37 67.25
N ASP A 5 -22.54 -3.58 65.94
CA ASP A 5 -22.76 -4.89 65.29
C ASP A 5 -21.49 -5.57 64.74
N GLY A 6 -20.28 -5.03 64.97
CA GLY A 6 -19.04 -5.61 64.41
C GLY A 6 -18.93 -5.58 62.87
N LYS A 7 -20.00 -5.18 62.16
CA LYS A 7 -20.06 -5.10 60.70
C LYS A 7 -19.33 -3.88 60.17
N VAL A 8 -18.50 -4.09 59.16
CA VAL A 8 -17.82 -3.04 58.42
C VAL A 8 -18.85 -2.31 57.53
N SER A 9 -18.81 -0.98 57.56
CA SER A 9 -19.67 -0.16 56.69
C SER A 9 -19.35 -0.40 55.21
N ILE A 10 -20.39 -0.49 54.37
CA ILE A 10 -20.31 -0.64 52.91
C ILE A 10 -19.39 0.40 52.28
N ILE A 11 -19.33 1.60 52.87
CA ILE A 11 -18.47 2.70 52.42
C ILE A 11 -16.99 2.31 52.50
N LYS A 12 -16.57 1.69 53.61
CA LYS A 12 -15.18 1.27 53.82
C LYS A 12 -14.79 0.13 52.89
N ILE A 13 -15.71 -0.80 52.62
CA ILE A 13 -15.49 -1.90 51.66
C ILE A 13 -15.36 -1.34 50.24
N ALA A 14 -16.21 -0.39 49.86
CA ALA A 14 -16.16 0.25 48.54
C ALA A 14 -14.85 1.04 48.32
N GLU A 15 -14.38 1.74 49.35
CA GLU A 15 -13.10 2.46 49.34
C GLU A 15 -11.91 1.50 49.23
N ALA A 16 -11.90 0.40 49.99
CA ALA A 16 -10.84 -0.62 49.92
C ALA A 16 -10.76 -1.32 48.55
N TRP A 17 -11.89 -1.47 47.86
CA TRP A 17 -11.95 -2.11 46.54
C TRP A 17 -11.88 -1.14 45.35
N GLY A 18 -11.83 0.17 45.60
CA GLY A 18 -11.83 1.19 44.53
C GLY A 18 -13.07 1.16 43.64
N CYS A 19 -14.23 0.77 44.19
CA CYS A 19 -15.47 0.60 43.42
C CYS A 19 -16.62 1.47 43.96
N THR A 20 -17.73 1.54 43.22
CA THR A 20 -18.87 2.38 43.64
C THR A 20 -19.66 1.73 44.78
N ARG A 21 -20.17 2.55 45.72
CA ARG A 21 -21.00 2.08 46.85
C ARG A 21 -22.23 1.27 46.40
N GLN A 22 -22.80 1.61 45.24
CA GLN A 22 -23.93 0.89 44.66
C GLN A 22 -23.57 -0.55 44.25
N TYR A 23 -22.34 -0.77 43.75
CA TYR A 23 -21.86 -2.09 43.39
C TYR A 23 -21.75 -3.00 44.62
N VAL A 24 -21.13 -2.51 45.70
CA VAL A 24 -21.01 -3.27 46.96
C VAL A 24 -22.37 -3.56 47.59
N ASN A 25 -23.33 -2.62 47.52
CA ASN A 25 -24.69 -2.84 48.02
C ASN A 25 -25.42 -3.94 47.21
N LYS A 26 -25.20 -4.02 45.89
CA LYS A 26 -25.73 -5.12 45.06
C LYS A 26 -25.15 -6.47 45.48
N LEU A 27 -23.86 -6.54 45.83
CA LEU A 27 -23.23 -7.78 46.30
C LEU A 27 -23.73 -8.18 47.69
N ARG A 28 -23.94 -7.20 48.59
CA ARG A 28 -24.59 -7.45 49.89
C ARG A 28 -25.99 -8.06 49.73
N MET A 29 -26.79 -7.53 48.80
CA MET A 29 -28.12 -8.10 48.47
C MET A 29 -28.04 -9.53 47.90
N LYS A 30 -26.88 -9.93 47.36
CA LYS A 30 -26.60 -11.31 46.90
C LYS A 30 -26.04 -12.21 48.01
N GLY A 31 -25.97 -11.74 49.25
CA GLY A 31 -25.49 -12.52 50.40
C GLY A 31 -24.01 -12.35 50.72
N MET A 32 -23.36 -11.29 50.22
CA MET A 32 -21.97 -10.99 50.58
C MET A 32 -21.86 -10.61 52.07
N PRO A 33 -21.01 -11.30 52.86
CA PRO A 33 -20.79 -10.98 54.27
C PRO A 33 -20.11 -9.60 54.41
N THR A 34 -20.48 -8.87 55.46
CA THR A 34 -19.98 -7.51 55.74
C THR A 34 -19.20 -7.45 57.04
N ASP A 35 -18.80 -8.59 57.59
CA ASP A 35 -18.22 -8.68 58.94
C ASP A 35 -16.74 -8.28 58.95
N SER A 36 -16.01 -8.52 57.86
CA SER A 36 -14.66 -8.02 57.61
C SER A 36 -14.44 -7.74 56.13
N ILE A 37 -13.49 -6.88 55.80
CA ILE A 37 -13.06 -6.62 54.40
C ILE A 37 -12.48 -7.90 53.80
N GLU A 38 -11.74 -8.68 54.59
CA GLU A 38 -11.08 -9.93 54.16
C GLU A 38 -12.11 -11.02 53.78
N ILE A 39 -13.14 -11.21 54.60
CA ILE A 39 -14.21 -12.19 54.32
C ILE A 39 -15.02 -11.75 53.10
N ALA A 40 -15.24 -10.44 52.93
CA ALA A 40 -15.93 -9.91 51.75
C ALA A 40 -15.10 -10.11 50.47
N THR A 41 -13.76 -10.02 50.53
CA THR A 41 -12.87 -10.30 49.39
C THR A 41 -12.88 -11.78 49.01
N GLU A 42 -12.79 -12.68 49.99
CA GLU A 42 -12.85 -14.12 49.76
C GLU A 42 -14.20 -14.54 49.13
N TRP A 43 -15.30 -13.96 49.63
CA TRP A 43 -16.62 -14.19 49.06
C TRP A 43 -16.69 -13.68 47.61
N MET A 44 -16.12 -12.51 47.32
CA MET A 44 -16.09 -11.96 45.97
C MET A 44 -15.28 -12.83 45.03
N GLU A 45 -14.12 -13.34 45.45
CA GLU A 45 -13.29 -14.24 44.63
C GLU A 45 -14.01 -15.55 44.34
N ALA A 46 -14.68 -16.13 45.34
CA ALA A 46 -15.47 -17.35 45.18
C ALA A 46 -16.71 -17.14 44.27
N HIS A 47 -17.32 -15.95 44.32
CA HIS A 47 -18.52 -15.61 43.55
C HIS A 47 -18.23 -14.73 42.33
N ARG A 48 -16.96 -14.63 41.94
CA ARG A 48 -16.56 -13.98 40.72
C ARG A 48 -17.03 -14.86 39.58
N ILE A 49 -18.25 -14.61 39.13
CA ILE A 49 -18.73 -15.08 37.84
C ILE A 49 -17.75 -14.48 36.84
N LYS A 50 -16.72 -15.24 36.47
CA LYS A 50 -15.97 -14.98 35.24
C LYS A 50 -17.09 -14.94 34.20
N PRO A 51 -17.38 -13.77 33.58
CA PRO A 51 -18.26 -13.81 32.43
C PRO A 51 -17.66 -14.88 31.54
N PRO A 52 -18.41 -15.93 31.12
CA PRO A 52 -17.88 -16.78 30.09
C PRO A 52 -17.54 -15.80 28.97
N ILE A 53 -16.25 -15.68 28.67
CA ILE A 53 -15.82 -15.14 27.40
C ILE A 53 -16.32 -16.18 26.41
N LYS A 54 -17.62 -16.09 26.09
CA LYS A 54 -18.14 -16.56 24.84
C LYS A 54 -17.53 -15.60 23.82
N ILE A 55 -16.27 -15.83 23.47
CA ILE A 55 -15.87 -15.69 22.07
C ILE A 55 -16.77 -16.70 21.36
N GLY A 56 -17.97 -16.24 21.04
CA GLY A 56 -18.94 -16.99 20.27
C GLY A 56 -18.41 -17.08 18.86
N LEU A 57 -17.51 -18.03 18.65
CA LEU A 57 -17.37 -18.73 17.38
C LEU A 57 -18.46 -19.82 17.25
N GLU A 58 -19.56 -19.73 18.01
CA GLU A 58 -20.80 -20.47 17.76
C GLU A 58 -21.47 -19.85 16.52
N GLY A 59 -21.11 -20.37 15.35
CA GLY A 59 -21.54 -19.89 14.05
C GLY A 59 -20.52 -20.10 12.92
N TYR A 60 -19.36 -20.70 13.20
CA TYR A 60 -18.50 -21.24 12.15
C TYR A 60 -19.15 -22.54 11.62
N ASN A 61 -20.15 -22.41 10.77
CA ASN A 61 -20.53 -23.49 9.87
C ASN A 61 -19.39 -23.65 8.86
N ASP A 62 -18.88 -24.87 8.68
CA ASP A 62 -17.93 -25.24 7.60
C ASP A 62 -18.45 -24.86 6.20
N ASP A 63 -19.73 -24.51 6.07
CA ASP A 63 -20.35 -24.06 4.82
C ASP A 63 -19.93 -22.64 4.37
N VAL A 64 -19.26 -21.86 5.23
CA VAL A 64 -18.78 -20.51 4.85
C VAL A 64 -17.65 -20.57 3.82
N GLU A 65 -16.91 -21.68 3.75
CA GLU A 65 -15.85 -21.86 2.77
C GLU A 65 -16.41 -22.07 1.34
N LYS A 66 -17.69 -22.44 1.21
CA LYS A 66 -18.31 -22.82 -0.07
C LYS A 66 -19.10 -21.71 -0.79
N SER A 67 -19.19 -20.52 -0.22
CA SER A 67 -19.97 -19.39 -0.79
C SER A 67 -19.13 -18.17 -1.17
N LEU A 68 -17.81 -18.31 -1.16
CA LEU A 68 -16.90 -17.29 -1.68
C LEU A 68 -16.83 -17.40 -3.21
N PRO A 69 -16.96 -16.28 -3.96
CA PRO A 69 -16.73 -16.28 -5.41
C PRO A 69 -15.34 -16.84 -5.72
N GLU A 70 -15.30 -17.85 -6.58
CA GLU A 70 -14.12 -18.69 -6.92
C GLU A 70 -12.94 -17.91 -7.54
N ASP A 71 -13.14 -16.62 -7.84
CA ASP A 71 -12.29 -15.87 -8.76
C ASP A 71 -11.18 -15.03 -8.10
N THR A 72 -10.90 -15.20 -6.81
CA THR A 72 -9.77 -14.48 -6.19
C THR A 72 -9.26 -15.17 -4.94
N GLN A 73 -8.56 -16.28 -5.15
CA GLN A 73 -7.53 -16.71 -4.20
C GLN A 73 -6.38 -15.70 -4.33
N ALA A 74 -6.23 -14.80 -3.36
CA ALA A 74 -4.90 -14.28 -3.13
C ALA A 74 -4.03 -15.50 -2.84
N GLU A 75 -2.94 -15.68 -3.59
CA GLU A 75 -2.01 -16.79 -3.38
C GLU A 75 -1.72 -16.89 -1.88
N ALA A 76 -1.81 -18.09 -1.30
CA ALA A 76 -1.62 -18.26 0.16
C ALA A 76 -0.27 -17.70 0.62
N SER A 77 0.71 -17.64 -0.28
CA SER A 77 2.00 -16.98 -0.10
C SER A 77 1.87 -15.49 0.20
N ASP A 78 0.96 -14.76 -0.45
CA ASP A 78 0.82 -13.31 -0.29
C ASP A 78 0.25 -12.90 1.07
N LEU A 79 -0.61 -13.74 1.66
CA LEU A 79 -1.16 -13.50 3.00
C LEU A 79 -0.10 -13.61 4.11
N MET A 80 0.95 -14.42 3.87
CA MET A 80 2.03 -14.68 4.82
C MET A 80 3.20 -13.69 4.71
N ARG A 81 3.14 -12.74 3.78
CA ARG A 81 4.19 -11.73 3.63
C ARG A 81 4.10 -10.69 4.76
N ASP A 82 5.25 -10.35 5.33
CA ASP A 82 5.38 -9.29 6.34
C ASP A 82 5.60 -7.89 5.73
N ASP A 83 5.44 -7.75 4.41
CA ASP A 83 5.57 -6.49 3.69
C ASP A 83 4.24 -5.72 3.54
N ILE A 84 4.32 -4.52 2.98
CA ILE A 84 3.14 -3.65 2.74
C ILE A 84 2.14 -4.35 1.79
N TYR A 85 2.63 -5.18 0.86
CA TYR A 85 1.80 -5.96 -0.05
C TYR A 85 1.04 -7.08 0.66
N GLY A 86 1.67 -7.76 1.62
CA GLY A 86 1.01 -8.73 2.50
C GLY A 86 -0.03 -8.10 3.41
N CYS A 87 0.24 -6.88 3.91
CA CYS A 87 -0.77 -6.09 4.63
C CYS A 87 -1.99 -5.79 3.74
N LEU A 88 -1.79 -5.39 2.48
CA LEU A 88 -2.88 -5.17 1.52
C LEU A 88 -3.66 -6.46 1.25
N ALA A 89 -2.97 -7.59 1.06
CA ALA A 89 -3.59 -8.89 0.82
C ALA A 89 -4.48 -9.31 2.00
N ARG A 90 -3.98 -9.19 3.23
CA ARG A 90 -4.78 -9.47 4.45
C ARG A 90 -5.95 -8.52 4.60
N SER A 91 -5.78 -7.22 4.32
CA SER A 91 -6.89 -6.26 4.37
C SER A 91 -7.99 -6.58 3.35
N LYS A 92 -7.62 -6.94 2.11
CA LYS A 92 -8.58 -7.41 1.08
C LYS A 92 -9.33 -8.66 1.53
N GLN A 93 -8.62 -9.63 2.11
CA GLN A 93 -9.26 -10.84 2.61
C GLN A 93 -10.22 -10.54 3.77
N SER A 94 -9.82 -9.67 4.70
CA SER A 94 -10.65 -9.30 5.85
C SER A 94 -11.96 -8.62 5.42
N GLU A 95 -11.93 -7.78 4.39
CA GLU A 95 -13.11 -7.14 3.83
C GLU A 95 -14.05 -8.15 3.15
N LYS A 96 -13.50 -9.10 2.38
CA LYS A 96 -14.30 -10.19 1.79
C LYS A 96 -15.00 -11.04 2.86
N VAL A 97 -14.27 -11.44 3.90
CA VAL A 97 -14.83 -12.23 5.00
C VAL A 97 -15.91 -11.44 5.75
N ALA A 98 -15.67 -10.17 6.04
CA ALA A 98 -16.66 -9.30 6.69
C ALA A 98 -17.92 -9.14 5.84
N TYR A 99 -17.78 -8.99 4.52
CA TYR A 99 -18.91 -8.93 3.58
C TYR A 99 -19.69 -10.26 3.55
N ALA A 100 -19.01 -11.39 3.48
CA ALA A 100 -19.65 -12.72 3.47
C ALA A 100 -20.48 -12.95 4.74
N ILE A 101 -19.94 -12.63 5.92
CA ILE A 101 -20.67 -12.76 7.20
C ILE A 101 -21.87 -11.81 7.26
N LEU A 102 -21.70 -10.58 6.77
CA LEU A 102 -22.80 -9.61 6.67
C LEU A 102 -23.92 -10.10 5.75
N HIS A 103 -23.57 -10.62 4.57
CA HIS A 103 -24.51 -11.19 3.62
C HIS A 103 -25.24 -12.39 4.22
N GLN A 104 -24.52 -13.30 4.90
CA GLN A 104 -25.13 -14.45 5.56
C GLN A 104 -26.13 -14.03 6.64
N ALA A 105 -25.81 -13.00 7.44
CA ALA A 105 -26.73 -12.47 8.45
C ALA A 105 -27.97 -11.82 7.83
N GLN A 106 -27.85 -11.19 6.66
CA GLN A 106 -28.98 -10.67 5.89
C GLN A 106 -29.88 -11.79 5.38
N VAL A 107 -29.31 -12.84 4.78
CA VAL A 107 -30.04 -14.02 4.29
C VAL A 107 -30.77 -14.73 5.44
N ASN A 108 -30.10 -14.89 6.58
CA ASN A 108 -30.66 -15.54 7.78
C ASN A 108 -31.65 -14.65 8.54
N ARG A 109 -31.87 -13.40 8.12
CA ARG A 109 -32.73 -12.40 8.77
C ARG A 109 -32.38 -12.17 10.26
N ASP A 110 -31.11 -12.27 10.61
CA ASP A 110 -30.64 -12.02 11.97
C ASP A 110 -30.48 -10.51 12.20
N HIS A 111 -31.59 -9.84 12.50
CA HIS A 111 -31.64 -8.39 12.71
C HIS A 111 -30.85 -7.92 13.94
N ALA A 112 -30.58 -8.80 14.92
CA ALA A 112 -29.86 -8.44 16.14
C ALA A 112 -28.36 -8.21 15.86
N ARG A 113 -27.77 -9.02 14.98
CA ARG A 113 -26.34 -8.93 14.64
C ARG A 113 -26.01 -7.94 13.53
N LEU A 114 -26.99 -7.57 12.69
CA LEU A 114 -26.78 -6.72 11.52
C LEU A 114 -26.06 -5.38 11.81
N PRO A 115 -26.43 -4.58 12.82
CA PRO A 115 -25.77 -3.29 13.07
C PRO A 115 -24.27 -3.44 13.37
N ASN A 116 -23.91 -4.48 14.13
CA ASN A 116 -22.51 -4.76 14.48
C ASN A 116 -21.72 -5.25 13.25
N LEU A 117 -22.33 -6.09 12.41
CA LEU A 117 -21.70 -6.58 11.18
C LEU A 117 -21.50 -5.48 10.14
N VAL A 118 -22.47 -4.57 10.00
CA VAL A 118 -22.33 -3.37 9.16
C VAL A 118 -21.15 -2.52 9.63
N LYS A 119 -20.98 -2.36 10.94
CA LYS A 119 -19.84 -1.65 11.51
C LYS A 119 -18.52 -2.37 11.19
N ALA A 120 -18.45 -3.68 11.42
CA ALA A 120 -17.25 -4.48 11.13
C ALA A 120 -16.86 -4.45 9.65
N HIS A 121 -17.84 -4.51 8.74
CA HIS A 121 -17.60 -4.37 7.30
C HIS A 121 -17.06 -2.98 6.96
N LYS A 122 -17.65 -1.90 7.50
CA LYS A 122 -17.14 -0.54 7.30
C LYS A 122 -15.70 -0.37 7.79
N GLU A 123 -15.37 -0.91 8.96
CA GLU A 123 -14.02 -0.90 9.50
C GLU A 123 -13.04 -1.65 8.57
N SER A 124 -13.45 -2.81 8.04
CA SER A 124 -12.64 -3.60 7.10
C SER A 124 -12.41 -2.88 5.76
N VAL A 125 -13.44 -2.21 5.22
CA VAL A 125 -13.33 -1.38 4.00
C VAL A 125 -12.34 -0.22 4.22
N MET A 126 -12.40 0.45 5.37
CA MET A 126 -11.45 1.51 5.71
C MET A 126 -10.02 0.96 5.89
N GLY A 127 -9.88 -0.23 6.49
CA GLY A 127 -8.61 -0.95 6.57
C GLY A 127 -8.01 -1.27 5.20
N ARG A 128 -8.84 -1.67 4.23
CA ARG A 128 -8.40 -1.87 2.83
C ARG A 128 -7.94 -0.57 2.19
N LEU A 129 -8.74 0.50 2.28
CA LEU A 129 -8.43 1.79 1.67
C LEU A 129 -7.11 2.38 2.22
N THR A 130 -6.89 2.27 3.53
CA THR A 130 -5.65 2.74 4.16
C THR A 130 -4.43 1.92 3.71
N ALA A 131 -4.56 0.61 3.53
CA ALA A 131 -3.50 -0.24 2.98
C ALA A 131 -3.20 0.09 1.50
N GLU A 132 -4.23 0.30 0.68
CA GLU A 132 -4.09 0.72 -0.73
C GLU A 132 -3.36 2.05 -0.85
N THR A 133 -3.75 3.04 -0.03
CA THR A 133 -3.10 4.35 0.03
C THR A 133 -1.62 4.23 0.36
N ARG A 134 -1.24 3.34 1.30
CA ARG A 134 0.17 3.10 1.67
C ARG A 134 0.97 2.45 0.54
N VAL A 135 0.38 1.48 -0.17
CA VAL A 135 1.01 0.87 -1.36
C VAL A 135 1.23 1.92 -2.44
N GLU A 136 0.23 2.76 -2.72
CA GLU A 136 0.34 3.82 -3.71
C GLU A 136 1.43 4.84 -3.32
N GLN A 137 1.47 5.25 -2.06
CA GLN A 137 2.52 6.14 -1.54
C GLN A 137 3.91 5.52 -1.70
N LEU A 138 4.06 4.23 -1.39
CA LEU A 138 5.31 3.51 -1.58
C LEU A 138 5.71 3.53 -3.06
N GLN A 139 4.81 3.13 -3.97
CA GLN A 139 5.06 3.07 -5.41
C GLN A 139 5.47 4.44 -5.98
N ARG A 140 4.85 5.52 -5.51
CA ARG A 140 5.23 6.90 -5.87
C ARG A 140 6.61 7.24 -5.32
N SER A 141 6.89 6.92 -4.06
CA SER A 141 8.19 7.21 -3.43
C SER A 141 9.35 6.43 -4.05
N THR A 142 9.11 5.19 -4.48
CA THR A 142 10.09 4.35 -5.17
C THR A 142 10.22 4.69 -6.65
N GLY A 143 9.42 5.62 -7.17
CA GLY A 143 9.39 5.99 -8.58
C GLY A 143 8.89 4.88 -9.51
N GLN A 144 8.21 3.86 -8.97
CA GLN A 144 7.63 2.77 -9.77
C GLN A 144 6.41 3.25 -10.55
N THR A 145 5.69 4.25 -10.03
CA THR A 145 4.56 4.87 -10.71
C THR A 145 4.80 6.37 -10.84
N ILE A 146 4.49 6.90 -12.02
CA ILE A 146 4.51 8.34 -12.31
C ILE A 146 3.09 8.83 -12.56
N GLY A 147 2.80 10.06 -12.13
CA GLY A 147 1.52 10.70 -12.41
C GLY A 147 1.30 10.84 -13.92
N THR A 148 0.06 10.65 -14.35
CA THR A 148 -0.32 10.68 -15.77
C THR A 148 -0.02 12.04 -16.42
N ASP A 149 -0.18 13.14 -15.69
CA ASP A 149 0.14 14.48 -16.19
C ASP A 149 1.64 14.69 -16.39
N LEU A 150 2.46 14.19 -15.46
CA LEU A 150 3.91 14.21 -15.60
C LEU A 150 4.35 13.37 -16.80
N ALA A 151 3.80 12.16 -16.95
CA ALA A 151 4.07 11.30 -18.11
C ALA A 151 3.68 11.98 -19.43
N LYS A 152 2.49 12.59 -19.50
CA LYS A 152 2.03 13.35 -20.67
C LYS A 152 2.96 14.52 -20.99
N ASN A 153 3.43 15.26 -19.99
CA ASN A 153 4.32 16.39 -20.18
C ASN A 153 5.69 15.97 -20.71
N ILE A 154 6.28 14.91 -20.14
CA ILE A 154 7.55 14.35 -20.59
C ILE A 154 7.40 13.84 -22.04
N MET A 155 6.38 13.04 -22.31
CA MET A 155 6.12 12.49 -23.64
C MET A 155 5.86 13.58 -24.68
N SER A 156 5.07 14.60 -24.34
CA SER A 156 4.78 15.72 -25.24
C SER A 156 6.05 16.49 -25.61
N ARG A 157 6.95 16.71 -24.64
CA ARG A 157 8.24 17.37 -24.89
C ARG A 157 9.07 16.58 -25.89
N TYR A 158 9.28 15.28 -25.67
CA TYR A 158 10.07 14.46 -26.59
C TYR A 158 9.42 14.32 -27.97
N MET A 159 8.11 14.12 -28.03
CA MET A 159 7.38 14.06 -29.30
C MET A 159 7.45 15.37 -30.09
N SER A 160 7.45 16.52 -29.40
CA SER A 160 7.65 17.82 -30.07
C SER A 160 9.05 17.95 -30.67
N THR A 161 10.09 17.48 -29.96
CA THR A 161 11.47 17.48 -30.46
C THR A 161 11.65 16.55 -31.66
N ILE A 162 11.08 15.35 -31.60
CA ILE A 162 11.13 14.38 -32.71
C ILE A 162 10.45 14.95 -33.96
N ARG A 163 9.26 15.57 -33.81
CA ARG A 163 8.59 16.23 -34.93
C ARG A 163 9.45 17.32 -35.55
N ALA A 164 10.04 18.20 -34.74
CA ALA A 164 10.90 19.28 -35.24
C ALA A 164 12.11 18.74 -36.03
N LEU A 165 12.70 17.63 -35.58
CA LEU A 165 13.81 16.99 -36.29
C LEU A 165 13.37 16.33 -37.60
N MET A 166 12.23 15.65 -37.59
CA MET A 166 11.66 15.04 -38.80
C MET A 166 11.29 16.11 -39.84
N GLU A 167 10.71 17.23 -39.43
CA GLU A 167 10.37 18.35 -40.31
C GLU A 167 11.63 19.06 -40.84
N GLY A 168 12.69 19.16 -40.04
CA GLY A 168 13.96 19.78 -40.45
C GLY A 168 14.89 18.88 -41.27
N LEU A 169 14.65 17.56 -41.29
CA LEU A 169 15.54 16.59 -41.93
C LEU A 169 15.73 16.84 -43.43
N PRO A 170 14.68 17.09 -44.25
CA PRO A 170 14.85 17.38 -45.66
C PRO A 170 15.77 18.59 -45.91
N SER A 171 15.56 19.69 -45.17
CA SER A 171 16.38 20.90 -45.32
C SER A 171 17.83 20.69 -44.90
N SER A 172 18.07 19.85 -43.89
CA SER A 172 19.42 19.49 -43.44
C SER A 172 20.14 18.59 -44.46
N VAL A 173 19.45 17.59 -45.00
CA VAL A 173 20.01 16.60 -45.92
C VAL A 173 20.23 17.20 -47.31
N CYS A 174 19.31 18.01 -47.84
CA CYS A 174 19.44 18.59 -49.18
C CYS A 174 20.71 19.45 -49.36
N ARG A 175 21.28 20.01 -48.30
CA ARG A 175 22.55 20.76 -48.37
C ARG A 175 23.78 19.86 -48.53
N ARG A 176 23.69 18.61 -48.08
CA ARG A 176 24.78 17.62 -48.08
C ARG A 176 24.63 16.55 -49.16
N ALA A 177 23.40 16.31 -49.59
CA ALA A 177 23.08 15.36 -50.65
C ALA A 177 23.52 15.94 -52.00
N ASN A 178 24.61 15.38 -52.55
CA ASN A 178 25.11 15.73 -53.87
C ASN A 178 24.35 14.94 -54.95
N PRO A 179 23.66 15.59 -55.92
CA PRO A 179 22.97 14.89 -57.00
C PRO A 179 23.89 14.05 -57.90
N SER A 180 25.18 14.38 -57.94
CA SER A 180 26.18 13.68 -58.76
C SER A 180 26.82 12.48 -58.06
N ASP A 181 26.61 12.32 -56.75
CA ASP A 181 27.13 11.19 -55.96
C ASP A 181 26.02 10.59 -55.08
N PRO A 182 25.34 9.54 -55.57
CA PRO A 182 24.21 8.93 -54.86
C PRO A 182 24.62 8.20 -53.58
N GLU A 183 25.86 7.70 -53.44
CA GLU A 183 26.29 7.02 -52.21
C GLU A 183 26.51 8.03 -51.07
N LEU A 184 27.08 9.19 -51.37
CA LEU A 184 27.21 10.28 -50.40
C LEU A 184 25.84 10.81 -49.94
N ALA A 185 24.87 10.89 -50.85
CA ALA A 185 23.50 11.28 -50.52
C ALA A 185 22.83 10.27 -49.57
N LYS A 186 23.04 8.97 -49.80
CA LYS A 186 22.55 7.89 -48.95
C LYS A 186 23.17 7.93 -47.55
N GLU A 187 24.48 8.17 -47.45
CA GLU A 187 25.17 8.33 -46.17
C GLU A 187 24.64 9.53 -45.38
N ALA A 188 24.48 10.69 -46.04
CA ALA A 188 23.95 11.90 -45.41
C ALA A 188 22.49 11.73 -44.93
N MET A 189 21.67 10.98 -45.68
CA MET A 189 20.32 10.59 -45.28
C MET A 189 20.33 9.66 -44.06
N GLN A 190 21.16 8.62 -44.10
CA GLN A 190 21.28 7.64 -43.02
C GLN A 190 21.71 8.32 -41.71
N GLU A 191 22.71 9.20 -41.77
CA GLU A 191 23.17 9.94 -40.59
C GLU A 191 22.05 10.83 -39.99
N GLY A 192 21.21 11.44 -40.82
CA GLY A 192 20.06 12.21 -40.37
C GLY A 192 19.02 11.35 -39.64
N VAL A 193 18.75 10.15 -40.16
CA VAL A 193 17.84 9.17 -39.54
C VAL A 193 18.42 8.63 -38.24
N ASP A 194 19.71 8.31 -38.19
CA ASP A 194 20.40 7.80 -37.00
C ASP A 194 20.36 8.81 -35.85
N ARG A 195 20.45 10.12 -36.13
CA ARG A 195 20.26 11.15 -35.11
C ARG A 195 18.86 11.15 -34.50
N ILE A 196 17.82 10.94 -35.32
CA ILE A 196 16.43 10.86 -34.84
C ILE A 196 16.27 9.60 -33.97
N ILE A 197 16.79 8.48 -34.43
CA ILE A 197 16.78 7.20 -33.72
C ILE A 197 17.50 7.34 -32.36
N ALA A 198 18.68 7.98 -32.32
CA ALA A 198 19.41 8.20 -31.07
C ALA A 198 18.60 9.02 -30.05
N ILE A 199 17.85 10.02 -30.49
CA ILE A 199 16.99 10.83 -29.62
C ILE A 199 15.78 10.03 -29.11
N ILE A 200 15.22 9.16 -29.94
CA ILE A 200 14.18 8.21 -29.52
C ILE A 200 14.73 7.24 -28.46
N HIS A 201 15.95 6.70 -28.65
CA HIS A 201 16.58 5.82 -27.66
C HIS A 201 16.90 6.55 -26.35
N LYS A 202 17.37 7.79 -26.41
CA LYS A 202 17.58 8.64 -25.22
C LYS A 202 16.28 8.88 -24.47
N THR A 203 15.17 9.03 -25.20
CA THR A 203 13.83 9.14 -24.63
C THR A 203 13.42 7.84 -23.94
N LYS A 204 13.68 6.67 -24.54
CA LYS A 204 13.40 5.35 -23.95
C LYS A 204 14.17 5.12 -22.64
N GLY A 205 15.44 5.52 -22.57
CA GLY A 205 16.26 5.44 -21.36
C GLY A 205 15.71 6.29 -20.21
N ALA A 206 15.11 7.44 -20.51
CA ALA A 206 14.49 8.32 -19.52
C ALA A 206 13.25 7.72 -18.83
N PHE A 207 12.65 6.67 -19.41
CA PHE A 207 11.46 6.01 -18.86
C PHE A 207 11.74 4.65 -18.18
N GLY A 208 12.94 4.06 -18.32
CA GLY A 208 13.07 2.62 -18.06
C GLY A 208 14.39 2.08 -17.49
N GLU A 209 15.52 2.79 -17.53
CA GLU A 209 16.79 2.17 -17.12
C GLU A 209 17.67 3.13 -16.34
N ARG A 210 17.69 2.97 -15.01
CA ARG A 210 18.94 3.18 -14.26
C ARG A 210 19.80 1.93 -14.48
N VAL A 211 20.33 1.77 -15.69
CA VAL A 211 21.50 0.91 -15.88
C VAL A 211 22.70 1.71 -15.39
N ASN A 212 23.50 1.07 -14.52
CA ASN A 212 24.71 1.61 -13.90
C ASN A 212 25.45 2.60 -14.80
N GLU A 213 25.63 3.83 -14.32
CA GLU A 213 26.22 4.99 -15.02
C GLU A 213 27.68 4.79 -15.48
N SER A 214 28.27 3.63 -15.26
CA SER A 214 29.68 3.34 -15.56
C SER A 214 30.01 3.11 -17.04
N SER A 215 29.02 2.93 -17.93
CA SER A 215 29.27 2.60 -19.36
C SER A 215 28.96 3.73 -20.35
N LEU A 216 28.39 4.86 -19.91
CA LEU A 216 28.10 6.00 -20.81
C LEU A 216 29.23 7.04 -20.85
N ASP A 217 30.10 7.08 -19.84
CA ASP A 217 31.24 8.01 -19.79
C ASP A 217 32.42 7.61 -20.70
N GLU A 218 32.45 6.38 -21.22
CA GLU A 218 33.46 5.93 -22.20
C GLU A 218 33.14 6.36 -23.64
N ILE A 219 31.87 6.63 -23.96
CA ILE A 219 31.43 7.03 -25.31
C ILE A 219 31.63 8.55 -25.51
N ASP A 220 31.50 9.37 -24.45
CA ASP A 220 31.72 10.83 -24.55
C ASP A 220 33.21 11.21 -24.71
N LYS A 221 34.14 10.31 -24.35
CA LYS A 221 35.59 10.51 -24.56
C LYS A 221 36.05 10.18 -25.98
N THR A 222 35.31 9.35 -26.73
CA THR A 222 35.67 8.97 -28.09
C THR A 222 35.13 9.92 -29.17
N ILE A 223 34.23 10.85 -28.81
CA ILE A 223 33.58 11.79 -29.75
C ILE A 223 34.17 13.21 -29.70
N LYS A 224 35.11 13.50 -28.78
CA LYS A 224 35.82 14.79 -28.82
C LYS A 224 36.88 14.76 -29.93
N PRO A 225 36.82 15.65 -30.94
CA PRO A 225 37.89 15.78 -31.90
C PRO A 225 39.16 16.22 -31.15
N THR A 226 40.23 15.46 -31.27
CA THR A 226 41.57 15.91 -30.86
C THR A 226 41.93 17.11 -31.73
N ILE A 227 41.93 18.29 -31.13
CA ILE A 227 42.33 19.55 -31.74
C ILE A 227 43.79 19.76 -31.39
N ASP A 228 44.64 20.05 -32.36
CA ASP A 228 46.02 20.46 -32.10
C ASP A 228 46.07 21.89 -31.54
N GLU A 229 47.25 22.29 -31.07
CA GLU A 229 47.55 23.61 -30.49
C GLU A 229 47.32 24.80 -31.45
N ASN A 230 46.96 24.51 -32.72
CA ASN A 230 46.63 25.51 -33.75
C ASN A 230 45.16 25.47 -34.20
N GLY A 231 44.30 24.66 -33.57
CA GLY A 231 42.86 24.70 -33.80
C GLY A 231 42.36 23.94 -35.03
N ILE A 232 43.14 23.01 -35.59
CA ILE A 232 42.75 22.25 -36.80
C ILE A 232 42.36 20.81 -36.43
N PRO A 233 41.19 20.28 -36.89
CA PRO A 233 40.82 18.90 -36.66
C PRO A 233 41.68 17.95 -37.49
N THR A 234 42.47 17.08 -36.86
CA THR A 234 43.25 16.06 -37.56
C THR A 234 42.40 14.82 -37.83
N SER A 235 42.21 14.46 -39.10
CA SER A 235 41.61 13.19 -39.52
C SER A 235 42.55 12.03 -39.13
N LYS A 236 42.08 11.12 -38.29
CA LYS A 236 42.81 9.87 -38.01
C LYS A 236 42.75 8.98 -39.24
N GLU A 237 43.90 8.67 -39.83
CA GLU A 237 44.08 7.50 -40.68
C GLU A 237 43.88 6.24 -39.83
N ASN A 238 42.93 5.41 -40.24
CA ASN A 238 42.96 3.94 -40.20
C ASN A 238 41.77 3.40 -40.98
#